data_AF-A0A2V7Z680-F1
#
_entry.id   AF-A0A2V7Z680-F1
#
_cell.length_a   1.000
_cell.length_b   1.000
_cell.length_c   1.000
_cell.angle_alpha   90.00
_cell.angle_beta   90.00
_cell.angle_gamma   90.00
#
_symmetry.space_group_name_H-M   'P 1'
#
loop_
_entity.id
_entity.type
_entity.pdbx_description
1 polymer ?
#
loop_
_entity_poly.entity_id
_entity_poly.type
_entity_poly.pdbx_seq_one_letter_code
_entity_poly.pdbx_strand_id
1 'polypeptide(L)'
;MRTRWSRGEPDVSVVIPVVERHGDLAQLYGEFAAELARLGLTAEFIFVVDEHLRGAVPALREIQALAEQPIDVVLLGGPFGESAALTTGFNRARAERIVTLASYFQVEPVGLGAALQALDEGADLVAGRRHPRIDSPFNRLQTRLFHGIVHQLTHTGFHDLSCGFKVMRRRVARELSLYGGLHRFIPLLALHRGFAVREIPLPQRREDCATRYFGRPPTWDGCSTSSTSSSSPGSLARRCASSGCWGPASSRSASRSISWPCSKRFSSPPASRTAPCCCSACCSWCWACRRSRWA
;
A
#
# COMPACT_ATOMS: atom_id res chain seq x y z
N MET A 1 -24.30 3.32 15.20
CA MET A 1 -22.91 2.80 15.23
C MET A 1 -22.49 2.69 16.69
N ARG A 2 -22.64 1.52 17.31
CA ARG A 2 -22.27 1.31 18.72
C ARG A 2 -20.77 1.04 18.83
N THR A 3 -20.13 1.75 19.74
CA THR A 3 -18.70 1.77 20.06
C THR A 3 -18.22 0.41 20.56
N ARG A 4 -17.29 -0.20 19.82
CA ARG A 4 -16.67 -1.52 20.10
C ARG A 4 -15.69 -1.50 21.29
N TRP A 5 -15.57 -0.37 21.99
CA TRP A 5 -14.60 -0.13 23.05
C TRP A 5 -15.33 0.17 24.35
N SER A 6 -15.30 -0.79 25.26
CA SER A 6 -15.73 -0.60 26.65
C SER A 6 -14.57 -0.14 27.56
N ARG A 7 -13.34 -0.03 27.02
CA ARG A 7 -12.12 0.33 27.74
C ARG A 7 -11.26 1.31 26.91
N GLY A 8 -11.38 2.61 27.17
CA GLY A 8 -10.41 3.64 26.74
C GLY A 8 -10.20 3.86 25.23
N GLU A 9 -9.42 4.90 24.89
CA GLU A 9 -8.82 5.05 23.56
C GLU A 9 -7.63 4.07 23.41
N PRO A 10 -7.40 3.48 22.22
CA PRO A 10 -6.24 2.62 21.99
C PRO A 10 -4.92 3.40 22.10
N ASP A 11 -3.86 2.74 22.55
CA ASP A 11 -2.52 3.33 22.62
C ASP A 11 -1.92 3.54 21.23
N VAL A 12 -2.25 2.64 20.28
CA VAL A 12 -1.70 2.64 18.92
C VAL A 12 -2.79 2.33 17.88
N SER A 13 -2.81 3.08 16.78
CA SER A 13 -3.61 2.78 15.59
C SER A 13 -2.67 2.30 14.48
N VAL A 14 -2.83 1.06 14.06
CA VAL A 14 -2.06 0.45 12.97
C VAL A 14 -2.87 0.55 11.70
N VAL A 15 -2.38 1.28 10.70
CA VAL A 15 -3.02 1.49 9.40
C VAL A 15 -2.32 0.64 8.34
N ILE A 16 -3.08 -0.21 7.67
CA ILE A 16 -2.58 -1.14 6.65
C ILE A 16 -3.34 -0.93 5.34
N PRO A 17 -2.76 -0.23 4.35
CA PRO A 17 -3.34 -0.11 3.02
C PRO A 17 -3.16 -1.42 2.23
N VAL A 18 -4.26 -2.00 1.76
CA VAL A 18 -4.31 -3.22 0.94
C VAL A 18 -4.71 -2.80 -0.47
N VAL A 19 -3.71 -2.49 -1.31
CA VAL A 19 -3.94 -1.81 -2.61
C VAL A 19 -3.46 -2.60 -3.82
N GLU A 20 -2.17 -2.89 -3.92
CA GLU A 20 -1.60 -3.57 -5.09
C GLU A 20 -1.39 -5.07 -4.86
N ARG A 21 -0.95 -5.42 -3.64
CA ARG A 21 -0.69 -6.79 -3.22
C ARG A 21 -0.90 -6.92 -1.73
N HIS A 22 -1.02 -8.16 -1.25
CA HIS A 22 -0.93 -8.47 0.16
C HIS A 22 -0.24 -9.84 0.35
N GLY A 23 0.39 -10.01 1.51
CA GLY A 23 0.82 -11.33 1.98
C GLY A 23 -0.31 -12.05 2.70
N ASP A 24 0.05 -12.92 3.63
CA ASP A 24 -0.90 -13.47 4.59
C ASP A 24 -1.25 -12.40 5.64
N LEU A 25 -2.47 -11.88 5.53
CA LEU A 25 -2.97 -10.81 6.40
C LEU A 25 -3.24 -11.30 7.83
N ALA A 26 -3.55 -12.59 8.02
CA ALA A 26 -3.78 -13.18 9.34
C ALA A 26 -2.46 -13.29 10.10
N GLN A 27 -1.42 -13.80 9.43
CA GLN A 27 -0.08 -13.85 9.99
C GLN A 27 0.46 -12.44 10.27
N LEU A 28 0.34 -11.50 9.31
CA LEU A 28 0.77 -10.11 9.51
C LEU A 28 0.09 -9.48 10.74
N TYR A 29 -1.23 -9.64 10.86
CA TYR A 29 -1.97 -9.17 12.03
C TYR A 29 -1.46 -9.83 13.31
N GLY A 30 -1.35 -11.16 13.34
CA GLY A 30 -0.96 -11.91 14.53
C GLY A 30 0.42 -11.52 15.06
N GLU A 31 1.39 -11.36 14.17
CA GLU A 31 2.76 -10.97 14.53
C GLU A 31 2.84 -9.57 15.16
N PHE A 32 2.19 -8.58 14.55
CA PHE A 32 2.19 -7.20 15.07
C PHE A 32 1.30 -7.04 16.31
N ALA A 33 0.18 -7.78 16.38
CA ALA A 33 -0.67 -7.79 17.56
C ALA A 33 0.06 -8.42 18.76
N ALA A 34 0.77 -9.54 18.56
CA ALA A 34 1.57 -10.17 19.60
C ALA A 34 2.71 -9.27 20.09
N GLU A 35 3.38 -8.56 19.18
CA GLU A 35 4.45 -7.62 19.57
C GLU A 35 3.89 -6.42 20.37
N LEU A 36 2.74 -5.86 19.96
CA LEU A 36 2.09 -4.79 20.73
C LEU A 36 1.61 -5.27 22.10
N ALA A 37 1.06 -6.49 22.18
CA ALA A 37 0.67 -7.11 23.45
C ALA A 37 1.89 -7.35 24.37
N ARG A 38 3.03 -7.79 23.81
CA ARG A 38 4.29 -7.96 24.54
C ARG A 38 4.82 -6.64 25.12
N LEU A 39 4.58 -5.53 24.42
CA LEU A 39 4.88 -4.17 24.89
C LEU A 39 3.85 -3.63 25.89
N GLY A 40 2.77 -4.38 26.18
CA GLY A 40 1.70 -3.96 27.07
C GLY A 40 0.78 -2.88 26.47
N LEU A 41 0.74 -2.76 25.15
CA LEU A 41 -0.02 -1.72 24.44
C LEU A 41 -1.32 -2.26 23.86
N THR A 42 -2.38 -1.48 23.99
CA THR A 42 -3.64 -1.71 23.28
C THR A 42 -3.58 -1.11 21.89
N ALA A 43 -4.16 -1.81 20.91
CA ALA A 43 -4.07 -1.38 19.53
C ALA A 43 -5.37 -1.59 18.76
N GLU A 44 -5.58 -0.77 17.75
CA GLU A 44 -6.54 -1.05 16.69
C GLU A 44 -5.83 -1.25 15.36
N PHE A 45 -6.34 -2.17 14.55
CA PHE A 45 -5.82 -2.42 13.20
C PHE A 45 -6.85 -1.98 12.18
N ILE A 46 -6.46 -1.10 11.28
CA ILE A 46 -7.33 -0.51 10.26
C ILE A 46 -6.83 -0.96 8.90
N PHE A 47 -7.49 -1.97 8.33
CA PHE A 47 -7.24 -2.41 6.97
C PHE A 47 -8.06 -1.58 6.01
N VAL A 48 -7.40 -0.87 5.11
CA VAL A 48 -8.05 -0.09 4.06
C VAL A 48 -7.82 -0.78 2.73
N VAL A 49 -8.84 -1.45 2.25
CA VAL A 49 -8.83 -2.28 1.05
C VAL A 49 -9.26 -1.45 -0.14
N ASP A 50 -8.41 -1.38 -1.16
CA ASP A 50 -8.76 -0.77 -2.43
C ASP A 50 -9.72 -1.66 -3.22
N GLU A 51 -10.52 -1.07 -4.11
CA GLU A 51 -11.60 -1.79 -4.79
C GLU A 51 -11.11 -3.03 -5.55
N HIS A 52 -9.91 -2.94 -6.14
CA HIS A 52 -9.27 -4.02 -6.91
C HIS A 52 -8.88 -5.23 -6.06
N LEU A 53 -8.75 -5.07 -4.74
CA LEU A 53 -8.45 -6.15 -3.80
C LEU A 53 -9.63 -6.50 -2.89
N ARG A 54 -10.88 -6.20 -3.31
CA ARG A 54 -12.11 -6.57 -2.61
C ARG A 54 -12.15 -8.05 -2.21
N GLY A 55 -11.52 -8.94 -2.97
CA GLY A 55 -11.40 -10.37 -2.67
C GLY A 55 -10.73 -10.68 -1.32
N ALA A 56 -9.94 -9.77 -0.75
CA ALA A 56 -9.32 -9.92 0.58
C ALA A 56 -10.30 -9.66 1.74
N VAL A 57 -11.46 -9.03 1.48
CA VAL A 57 -12.40 -8.62 2.53
C VAL A 57 -12.97 -9.81 3.33
N PRO A 58 -13.40 -10.93 2.72
CA PRO A 58 -13.89 -12.09 3.49
C PRO A 58 -12.86 -12.62 4.49
N ALA A 59 -11.61 -12.81 4.07
CA ALA A 59 -10.53 -13.25 4.95
C ALA A 59 -10.31 -12.24 6.10
N LEU A 60 -10.31 -10.94 5.81
CA LEU A 60 -10.21 -9.90 6.84
C LEU A 60 -11.37 -9.91 7.84
N ARG A 61 -12.58 -10.32 7.42
CA ARG A 61 -13.75 -10.47 8.32
C ARG A 61 -13.61 -11.69 9.22
N GLU A 62 -13.06 -12.79 8.73
CA GLU A 62 -12.74 -13.97 9.54
C GLU A 62 -11.72 -13.63 10.62
N ILE A 63 -10.62 -12.95 10.24
CA ILE A 63 -9.61 -12.48 11.20
C ILE A 63 -10.26 -11.53 12.21
N GLN A 64 -11.08 -10.59 11.75
CA GLN A 64 -11.79 -9.63 12.63
C GLN A 64 -12.69 -10.30 13.68
N ALA A 65 -13.20 -11.50 13.41
CA ALA A 65 -14.05 -12.24 14.36
C ALA A 65 -13.24 -12.93 15.47
N LEU A 66 -11.98 -13.26 15.20
CA LEU A 66 -11.07 -13.98 16.11
C LEU A 66 -10.00 -13.08 16.74
N ALA A 67 -9.93 -11.82 16.31
CA ALA A 67 -8.88 -10.89 16.68
C ALA A 67 -8.94 -10.46 18.15
N GLU A 68 -7.83 -10.68 18.88
CA GLU A 68 -7.62 -10.16 20.24
C GLU A 68 -7.60 -8.62 20.29
N GLN A 69 -6.91 -7.98 19.35
CA GLN A 69 -6.86 -6.53 19.17
C GLN A 69 -7.87 -6.12 18.09
N PRO A 70 -8.75 -5.13 18.32
CA PRO A 70 -9.83 -4.84 17.40
C PRO A 70 -9.38 -4.48 15.99
N ILE A 71 -9.99 -5.13 15.00
CA ILE A 71 -9.81 -4.84 13.57
C ILE A 71 -10.98 -3.99 13.05
N ASP A 72 -10.69 -2.93 12.28
CA ASP A 72 -11.61 -2.23 11.38
C ASP A 72 -11.23 -2.53 9.92
N VAL A 73 -12.23 -2.82 9.10
CA VAL A 73 -12.03 -3.16 7.67
C VAL A 73 -12.84 -2.19 6.84
N VAL A 74 -12.13 -1.40 6.04
CA VAL A 74 -12.69 -0.35 5.21
C VAL A 74 -12.45 -0.70 3.76
N LEU A 75 -13.52 -0.73 2.96
CA LEU A 75 -13.42 -0.94 1.52
C LEU A 75 -13.64 0.39 0.81
N LEU A 76 -12.69 0.79 -0.02
CA LEU A 76 -12.81 1.98 -0.85
C LEU A 76 -13.84 1.78 -1.96
N GLY A 77 -14.54 2.87 -2.30
CA GLY A 77 -15.60 2.86 -3.33
C GLY A 77 -15.10 2.80 -4.78
N GLY A 78 -13.78 2.76 -4.99
CA GLY A 78 -13.11 2.72 -6.29
C GLY A 78 -11.59 2.61 -6.10
N PRO A 79 -10.83 2.43 -7.20
CA PRO A 79 -9.38 2.30 -7.16
C PRO A 79 -8.69 3.64 -6.95
N PHE A 80 -8.42 4.00 -5.71
CA PHE A 80 -7.80 5.29 -5.38
C PHE A 80 -6.32 5.19 -5.03
N GLY A 81 -5.78 3.97 -4.88
CA GLY A 81 -4.37 3.75 -4.60
C GLY A 81 -3.95 3.98 -3.14
N GLU A 82 -2.66 3.82 -2.88
CA GLU A 82 -2.09 3.78 -1.52
C GLU A 82 -2.22 5.08 -0.74
N SER A 83 -2.02 6.24 -1.39
CA SER A 83 -2.16 7.53 -0.70
C SER A 83 -3.58 7.78 -0.20
N ALA A 84 -4.59 7.39 -0.98
CA ALA A 84 -5.98 7.50 -0.57
C ALA A 84 -6.31 6.51 0.55
N ALA A 85 -5.84 5.27 0.43
CA ALA A 85 -6.00 4.26 1.47
C ALA A 85 -5.40 4.69 2.82
N LEU A 86 -4.17 5.23 2.80
CA LEU A 86 -3.52 5.78 3.99
C LEU A 86 -4.30 6.97 4.56
N THR A 87 -4.74 7.91 3.73
CA THR A 87 -5.53 9.07 4.17
C THR A 87 -6.83 8.63 4.84
N THR A 88 -7.55 7.67 4.25
CA THR A 88 -8.75 7.08 4.84
C THR A 88 -8.44 6.40 6.18
N GLY A 89 -7.33 5.67 6.27
CA GLY A 89 -6.88 5.05 7.51
C GLY A 89 -6.55 6.07 8.60
N PHE A 90 -5.82 7.13 8.27
CA PHE A 90 -5.50 8.22 9.20
C PHE A 90 -6.74 8.93 9.74
N ASN A 91 -7.76 9.12 8.90
CA ASN A 91 -9.02 9.73 9.32
C ASN A 91 -9.83 8.83 10.27
N ARG A 92 -9.57 7.52 10.26
CA ARG A 92 -10.25 6.55 11.15
C ARG A 92 -9.46 6.21 12.40
N ALA A 93 -8.15 6.41 12.36
CA ALA A 93 -7.26 6.19 13.49
C ALA A 93 -7.67 7.04 14.69
N ARG A 94 -7.90 6.36 15.83
CA ARG A 94 -8.29 6.99 17.10
C ARG A 94 -7.13 7.16 18.06
N ALA A 95 -6.02 6.44 17.94
CA ALA A 95 -4.87 6.57 18.84
C ALA A 95 -4.00 7.79 18.51
N GLU A 96 -3.25 8.30 19.49
CA GLU A 96 -2.32 9.42 19.28
C GLU A 96 -1.07 8.95 18.52
N ARG A 97 -0.69 7.68 18.67
CA ARG A 97 0.40 7.05 17.93
C ARG A 97 -0.18 6.27 16.75
N ILE A 98 0.22 6.63 15.54
CA ILE A 98 -0.18 5.95 14.31
C ILE A 98 1.01 5.19 13.73
N VAL A 99 0.81 3.92 13.44
CA VAL A 99 1.78 3.07 12.74
C VAL A 99 1.23 2.79 11.34
N THR A 100 2.03 2.98 10.30
CA THR A 100 1.72 2.50 8.95
C THR A 100 2.50 1.23 8.68
N LEU A 101 1.85 0.20 8.15
CA LEU A 101 2.48 -1.05 7.72
C LEU A 101 2.15 -1.33 6.26
N ALA A 102 3.08 -1.98 5.54
CA ALA A 102 2.73 -2.59 4.27
C ALA A 102 1.80 -3.78 4.49
N SER A 103 0.91 -4.08 3.55
CA SER A 103 0.03 -5.26 3.54
C SER A 103 0.75 -6.59 3.29
N TYR A 104 2.09 -6.61 3.33
CA TYR A 104 2.96 -7.76 3.10
C TYR A 104 4.16 -7.70 4.05
N PHE A 105 4.89 -8.82 4.18
CA PHE A 105 6.03 -8.96 5.08
C PHE A 105 7.25 -8.15 4.61
N GLN A 106 7.29 -6.85 4.94
CA GLN A 106 8.41 -5.98 4.59
C GLN A 106 9.49 -5.90 5.68
N VAL A 107 9.06 -5.78 6.93
CA VAL A 107 9.94 -5.60 8.11
C VAL A 107 9.53 -6.54 9.23
N GLU A 108 10.48 -6.87 10.08
CA GLU A 108 10.24 -7.62 11.31
C GLU A 108 9.51 -6.77 12.37
N PRO A 109 8.53 -7.32 13.11
CA PRO A 109 7.82 -6.59 14.16
C PRO A 109 8.71 -6.09 15.30
N VAL A 110 9.83 -6.76 15.57
CA VAL A 110 10.74 -6.50 16.71
C VAL A 110 11.21 -5.04 16.82
N GLY A 111 11.25 -4.30 15.71
CA GLY A 111 11.65 -2.90 15.72
C GLY A 111 10.54 -1.91 16.08
N LEU A 112 9.31 -2.38 16.28
CA LEU A 112 8.17 -1.55 16.65
C LEU A 112 8.37 -0.84 17.99
N GLY A 113 8.89 -1.54 19.00
CA GLY A 113 9.16 -0.96 20.31
C GLY A 113 10.15 0.21 20.24
N ALA A 114 11.27 0.04 19.52
CA ALA A 114 12.26 1.08 19.32
C ALA A 114 11.68 2.30 18.55
N ALA A 115 10.78 2.06 17.59
CA ALA A 115 10.10 3.12 16.86
C ALA A 115 9.18 3.96 17.72
N LEU A 116 8.38 3.29 18.58
CA LEU A 116 7.49 3.95 19.52
C LEU A 116 8.28 4.73 20.57
N GLN A 117 9.37 4.16 21.09
CA GLN A 117 10.25 4.85 22.03
C GLN A 117 10.85 6.12 21.42
N ALA A 118 11.34 6.06 20.17
CA ALA A 118 11.88 7.25 19.50
C ALA A 118 10.84 8.36 19.30
N LEU A 119 9.55 8.01 19.16
CA LEU A 119 8.45 8.97 19.11
C LEU A 119 8.20 9.63 20.49
N ASP A 120 8.33 8.84 21.56
CA ASP A 120 8.19 9.32 22.93
C ASP A 120 9.38 10.21 23.34
N GLU A 121 10.58 9.97 22.80
CA GLU A 121 11.79 10.79 22.96
C GLU A 121 11.78 12.14 22.20
N GLY A 122 10.63 12.50 21.62
CA GLY A 122 10.41 13.80 20.99
C GLY A 122 10.48 13.81 19.46
N ALA A 123 10.55 12.66 18.80
CA ALA A 123 10.26 12.61 17.37
C ALA A 123 8.75 12.77 17.12
N ASP A 124 8.42 13.42 16.01
CA ASP A 124 7.06 13.53 15.48
C ASP A 124 6.74 12.41 14.49
N LEU A 125 7.76 11.98 13.76
CA LEU A 125 7.70 10.87 12.82
C LEU A 125 9.00 10.06 12.88
N VAL A 126 8.85 8.75 12.89
CA VAL A 126 9.92 7.77 12.83
C VAL A 126 9.73 6.95 11.56
N ALA A 127 10.69 7.05 10.64
CA ALA A 127 10.72 6.27 9.41
C ALA A 127 11.54 5.00 9.60
N GLY A 128 11.01 3.86 9.17
CA GLY A 128 11.77 2.62 9.13
C GLY A 128 12.80 2.61 8.01
N ARG A 129 14.00 2.12 8.29
CA ARG A 129 15.04 1.85 7.30
C ARG A 129 15.32 0.36 7.28
N ARG A 130 15.06 -0.30 6.15
CA ARG A 130 15.43 -1.72 5.98
C ARG A 130 16.96 -1.87 6.05
N HIS A 131 17.44 -2.57 7.07
CA HIS A 131 18.86 -2.79 7.30
C HIS A 131 19.12 -4.10 8.08
N PRO A 132 20.01 -4.99 7.59
CA PRO A 132 20.70 -4.94 6.31
C PRO A 132 19.72 -5.13 5.14
N ARG A 133 20.01 -4.50 4.00
CA ARG A 133 19.12 -4.55 2.83
C ARG A 133 19.43 -5.76 1.96
N ILE A 134 18.44 -6.65 1.81
CA ILE A 134 18.52 -7.93 1.10
C ILE A 134 17.96 -7.79 -0.32
N ASP A 135 18.27 -6.68 -0.99
CA ASP A 135 17.83 -6.45 -2.37
C ASP A 135 18.88 -6.96 -3.38
N SER A 136 18.45 -7.23 -4.61
CA SER A 136 19.34 -7.47 -5.76
C SER A 136 20.37 -6.33 -5.94
N PRO A 137 21.62 -6.63 -6.41
CA PRO A 137 22.66 -5.62 -6.63
C PRO A 137 22.21 -4.44 -7.50
N PHE A 138 21.36 -4.71 -8.50
CA PHE A 138 20.81 -3.67 -9.40
C PHE A 138 19.85 -2.73 -8.66
N ASN A 139 18.94 -3.29 -7.86
CA ASN A 139 18.00 -2.49 -7.05
C ASN A 139 18.75 -1.65 -6.02
N ARG A 140 19.87 -2.15 -5.47
CA ARG A 140 20.73 -1.37 -4.59
C ARG A 140 21.36 -0.17 -5.31
N LEU A 141 21.83 -0.34 -6.54
CA LEU A 141 22.41 0.75 -7.33
C LEU A 141 21.37 1.83 -7.64
N GLN A 142 20.19 1.43 -8.11
CA GLN A 142 19.12 2.37 -8.42
C GLN A 142 18.62 3.13 -7.18
N THR A 143 18.48 2.41 -6.05
CA THR A 143 18.10 3.02 -4.77
C THR A 143 19.16 4.03 -4.30
N ARG A 144 20.46 3.70 -4.43
CA ARG A 144 21.56 4.62 -4.11
C ARG A 144 21.53 5.89 -4.96
N LEU A 145 21.30 5.75 -6.27
CA LEU A 145 21.21 6.91 -7.17
C LEU A 145 20.02 7.81 -6.81
N PHE A 146 18.85 7.21 -6.61
CA PHE A 146 17.65 7.95 -6.22
C PHE A 146 17.84 8.69 -4.90
N HIS A 147 18.36 8.01 -3.86
CA HIS A 147 18.62 8.65 -2.58
C HIS A 147 19.76 9.67 -2.65
N GLY A 148 20.76 9.50 -3.52
CA GLY A 148 21.80 10.49 -3.76
C GLY A 148 21.23 11.79 -4.34
N ILE A 149 20.34 11.69 -5.34
CA ILE A 149 19.65 12.85 -5.92
C ILE A 149 18.76 13.52 -4.88
N VAL A 150 17.96 12.75 -4.14
CA VAL A 150 17.09 13.30 -3.08
C VAL A 150 17.94 14.00 -2.03
N HIS A 151 19.01 13.37 -1.54
CA HIS A 151 19.93 13.96 -0.57
C HIS A 151 20.54 15.28 -1.06
N GLN A 152 20.95 15.36 -2.33
CA GLN A 152 21.48 16.60 -2.90
C GLN A 152 20.42 17.71 -2.98
N LEU A 153 19.16 17.37 -3.25
CA LEU A 153 18.08 18.34 -3.41
C LEU A 153 17.44 18.78 -2.09
N THR A 154 17.36 17.87 -1.11
CA THR A 154 16.66 18.10 0.16
C THR A 154 17.63 18.32 1.32
N HIS A 155 18.91 18.02 1.14
CA HIS A 155 19.92 17.98 2.21
C HIS A 155 19.51 17.09 3.39
N THR A 156 18.64 16.10 3.16
CA THR A 156 18.15 15.19 4.21
C THR A 156 18.91 13.87 4.18
N GLY A 157 19.39 13.40 5.33
CA GLY A 157 20.13 12.15 5.51
C GLY A 157 19.30 10.85 5.50
N PHE A 158 18.16 10.80 4.79
CA PHE A 158 17.33 9.59 4.75
C PHE A 158 17.93 8.52 3.82
N HIS A 159 17.86 7.26 4.27
CA HIS A 159 18.40 6.11 3.55
C HIS A 159 17.33 5.18 2.98
N ASP A 160 16.08 5.24 3.43
CA ASP A 160 14.98 4.45 2.86
C ASP A 160 13.61 5.13 3.00
N LEU A 161 13.31 6.07 2.11
CA LEU A 161 12.01 6.74 2.06
C LEU A 161 10.86 5.78 1.67
N SER A 162 11.18 4.69 0.98
CA SER A 162 10.21 3.75 0.42
C SER A 162 9.71 2.69 1.41
N CYS A 163 10.21 2.68 2.64
CA CYS A 163 9.73 1.74 3.64
C CYS A 163 8.28 2.07 4.03
N GLY A 164 7.38 1.07 3.99
CA GLY A 164 5.99 1.22 4.41
C GLY A 164 5.85 1.39 5.92
N PHE A 165 6.81 0.87 6.69
CA PHE A 165 6.86 1.02 8.14
C PHE A 165 7.20 2.46 8.54
N LYS A 166 6.23 3.13 9.16
CA LYS A 166 6.41 4.46 9.77
C LYS A 166 5.61 4.52 11.05
N VAL A 167 6.12 5.27 12.03
CA VAL A 167 5.40 5.59 13.26
C VAL A 167 5.33 7.10 13.38
N MET A 168 4.15 7.66 13.64
CA MET A 168 3.98 9.11 13.68
C MET A 168 2.91 9.51 14.69
N ARG A 169 2.99 10.76 15.16
CA ARG A 169 1.91 11.34 15.93
C ARG A 169 0.70 11.61 15.06
N ARG A 170 -0.51 11.50 15.62
CA ARG A 170 -1.77 11.78 14.94
C ARG A 170 -1.79 13.18 14.31
N ARG A 171 -1.16 14.16 14.97
CA ARG A 171 -1.00 15.53 14.43
C ARG A 171 -0.28 15.56 13.07
N VAL A 172 0.76 14.74 12.90
CA VAL A 172 1.50 14.67 11.64
C VAL A 172 0.61 14.11 10.54
N ALA A 173 -0.09 13.00 10.82
CA ALA A 173 -0.99 12.37 9.86
C ALA A 173 -2.12 13.32 9.38
N ARG A 174 -2.64 14.17 10.27
CA ARG A 174 -3.70 15.15 9.94
C ARG A 174 -3.21 16.31 9.06
N GLU A 175 -1.95 16.70 9.19
CA GLU A 175 -1.39 17.79 8.39
C GLU A 175 -0.88 17.35 7.01
N LEU A 176 -0.65 16.05 6.84
CA LEU A 176 -0.17 15.48 5.59
C LEU A 176 -1.32 15.26 4.60
N SER A 177 -1.36 16.08 3.55
CA SER A 177 -2.22 15.84 2.38
C SER A 177 -1.53 14.87 1.42
N LEU A 178 -1.92 13.59 1.43
CA LEU A 178 -1.37 12.57 0.55
C LEU A 178 -2.20 12.43 -0.73
N TYR A 179 -1.58 12.61 -1.88
CA TYR A 179 -2.20 12.39 -3.19
C TYR A 179 -1.25 11.64 -4.13
N GLY A 180 -1.80 10.82 -5.02
CA GLY A 180 -1.02 10.06 -6.01
C GLY A 180 0.10 9.21 -5.37
N GLY A 181 1.35 9.41 -5.78
CA GLY A 181 2.52 8.69 -5.28
C GLY A 181 3.20 9.29 -4.05
N LEU A 182 2.57 10.22 -3.33
CA LEU A 182 3.21 10.93 -2.22
C LEU A 182 3.39 10.12 -0.93
N HIS A 183 2.74 8.97 -0.78
CA HIS A 183 2.91 8.06 0.37
C HIS A 183 4.37 7.68 0.67
N ARG A 184 5.23 7.62 -0.36
CA ARG A 184 6.68 7.37 -0.19
C ARG A 184 7.46 8.57 0.34
N PHE A 185 6.91 9.77 0.25
CA PHE A 185 7.56 11.02 0.65
C PHE A 185 7.06 11.56 1.99
N ILE A 186 6.25 10.80 2.73
CA ILE A 186 5.74 11.19 4.06
C ILE A 186 6.86 11.76 4.96
N PRO A 187 8.05 11.13 5.12
CA PRO A 187 9.10 11.68 5.99
C PRO A 187 9.60 13.04 5.51
N LEU A 188 9.73 13.23 4.19
CA LEU A 188 10.17 14.49 3.60
C LEU A 188 9.09 15.59 3.74
N LEU A 189 7.83 15.24 3.52
CA LEU A 189 6.69 16.16 3.69
C LEU A 189 6.53 16.59 5.15
N ALA A 190 6.80 15.70 6.10
CA ALA A 190 6.80 16.00 7.52
C ALA A 190 7.94 16.97 7.89
N LEU A 191 9.17 16.70 7.44
CA LEU A 191 10.30 17.64 7.62
C LEU A 191 10.00 19.02 7.03
N HIS A 192 9.40 19.08 5.84
CA HIS A 192 9.07 20.35 5.19
C HIS A 192 8.03 21.17 5.97
N ARG A 193 7.18 20.50 6.75
CA ARG A 193 6.24 21.15 7.69
C ARG A 193 6.86 21.49 9.04
N GLY A 194 8.14 21.21 9.25
CA GLY A 194 8.86 21.54 10.48
C GLY A 194 8.77 20.47 11.58
N PHE A 195 8.26 19.27 11.26
CA PHE A 195 8.21 18.17 12.22
C PHE A 195 9.58 17.54 12.46
N ALA A 196 9.82 17.06 13.68
CA ALA A 196 11.03 16.31 14.00
C ALA A 196 10.96 14.88 13.45
N VAL A 197 11.77 14.56 12.44
CA VAL A 197 11.79 13.23 11.82
C VAL A 197 13.07 12.48 12.15
N ARG A 198 12.93 11.22 12.61
CA ARG A 198 14.04 10.30 12.83
C ARG A 198 13.92 9.08 11.91
N GLU A 199 15.06 8.48 11.60
CA GLU A 199 15.13 7.21 10.86
C GLU A 199 15.72 6.13 11.77
N ILE A 200 15.12 4.95 11.80
CA ILE A 200 15.61 3.82 12.60
C ILE A 200 15.89 2.58 11.73
N PRO A 201 16.98 1.84 11.98
CA PRO A 201 17.22 0.59 11.29
C PRO A 201 16.23 -0.49 11.76
N LEU A 202 15.63 -1.19 10.79
CA LEU A 202 14.71 -2.30 11.00
C LEU A 202 15.18 -3.51 10.19
N PRO A 203 15.17 -4.71 10.76
CA PRO A 203 15.46 -5.92 10.00
C PRO A 203 14.44 -6.11 8.87
N GLN A 204 14.95 -6.32 7.65
CA GLN A 204 14.12 -6.65 6.48
C GLN A 204 13.72 -8.13 6.55
N ARG A 205 12.46 -8.41 6.23
CA ARG A 205 11.93 -9.79 6.09
C ARG A 205 12.53 -10.48 4.87
N ARG A 206 12.79 -11.78 4.97
CA ARG A 206 13.38 -12.57 3.85
C ARG A 206 12.43 -12.70 2.67
N GLU A 207 11.13 -12.66 2.94
CA GLU A 207 10.05 -12.69 1.97
C GLU A 207 10.01 -11.40 1.12
N ASP A 208 10.61 -10.30 1.59
CA ASP A 208 10.70 -9.00 0.91
C ASP A 208 11.80 -8.94 -0.16
N CYS A 209 12.36 -10.07 -0.61
CA CYS A 209 13.50 -10.11 -1.54
C CYS A 209 13.12 -10.03 -3.04
N ALA A 210 11.84 -9.80 -3.37
CA ALA A 210 11.40 -9.74 -4.77
C ALA A 210 12.10 -8.62 -5.57
N THR A 211 12.48 -8.90 -6.82
CA THR A 211 13.08 -7.90 -7.69
C THR A 211 12.01 -6.88 -8.09
N ARG A 212 12.20 -5.61 -7.72
CA ARG A 212 11.27 -4.52 -8.05
C ARG A 212 11.87 -3.64 -9.13
N TYR A 213 11.28 -3.67 -10.32
CA TYR A 213 11.55 -2.67 -11.35
C TYR A 213 10.66 -1.45 -11.13
N PHE A 214 11.20 -0.24 -11.27
CA PHE A 214 10.36 0.95 -11.33
C PHE A 214 9.41 0.84 -12.55
N GLY A 215 8.10 0.83 -12.30
CA GLY A 215 7.07 0.76 -13.35
C GLY A 215 6.71 -0.64 -13.85
N ARG A 216 7.19 -1.72 -13.21
CA ARG A 216 6.80 -3.10 -13.56
C ARG A 216 6.49 -3.90 -12.29
N PRO A 217 5.47 -4.78 -12.29
CA PRO A 217 5.17 -5.62 -11.13
C PRO A 217 6.38 -6.46 -10.72
N PRO A 218 6.53 -6.74 -9.41
CA PRO A 218 7.68 -7.49 -8.90
C PRO A 218 7.76 -8.88 -9.54
N THR A 219 8.96 -9.29 -9.94
CA THR A 219 9.23 -10.67 -10.35
C THR A 219 10.03 -11.39 -9.26
N TRP A 220 9.69 -12.66 -9.03
CA TRP A 220 10.22 -13.48 -7.94
C TRP A 220 11.49 -14.24 -8.32
N ASP A 221 12.06 -13.97 -9.50
CA ASP A 221 13.14 -14.75 -10.14
C ASP A 221 14.50 -14.74 -9.43
N GLY A 222 14.58 -14.26 -8.19
CA GLY A 222 15.83 -14.19 -7.41
C GLY A 222 15.71 -14.71 -5.97
N CYS A 223 14.54 -15.16 -5.54
CA CYS A 223 14.35 -15.72 -4.19
C CYS A 223 14.46 -17.25 -4.26
N SER A 224 15.65 -17.77 -4.55
CA SER A 224 15.86 -19.23 -4.52
C SER A 224 15.78 -19.71 -3.07
N THR A 225 14.62 -20.22 -2.67
CA THR A 225 14.48 -21.11 -1.52
C THR A 225 15.19 -22.41 -1.84
N SER A 226 16.48 -22.51 -1.47
CA SER A 226 17.14 -23.80 -1.37
C SER A 226 16.63 -24.52 -0.10
N SER A 227 15.41 -25.05 -0.15
CA SER A 227 14.98 -26.12 0.74
C SER A 227 15.29 -27.44 0.06
N THR A 228 16.50 -27.94 0.28
CA THR A 228 16.93 -29.26 -0.17
C THR A 228 16.48 -30.33 0.82
N SER A 229 15.97 -31.45 0.26
CA SER A 229 15.68 -32.77 0.85
C SER A 229 14.51 -32.83 1.85
N SER A 230 13.58 -33.79 1.76
CA SER A 230 13.79 -35.24 1.56
C SER A 230 12.55 -35.99 1.01
N SER A 231 12.77 -36.92 0.05
CA SER A 231 12.14 -38.26 -0.17
C SER A 231 10.63 -38.44 0.09
N SER A 232 9.79 -38.91 -0.84
CA SER A 232 9.84 -40.27 -1.43
C SER A 232 8.79 -40.47 -2.55
N PRO A 233 8.83 -41.59 -3.31
CA PRO A 233 8.41 -41.66 -4.72
C PRO A 233 7.03 -42.28 -4.96
N GLY A 234 6.48 -42.03 -6.15
CA GLY A 234 5.57 -42.96 -6.81
C GLY A 234 4.24 -42.37 -7.26
N SER A 235 4.07 -42.13 -8.55
CA SER A 235 3.08 -42.84 -9.36
C SER A 235 3.04 -42.31 -10.79
N LEU A 236 3.21 -43.27 -11.69
CA LEU A 236 3.00 -43.20 -13.13
C LEU A 236 1.57 -42.77 -13.47
N ALA A 237 1.40 -41.84 -14.42
CA ALA A 237 0.35 -41.96 -15.45
C ALA A 237 0.58 -40.98 -16.62
N ARG A 238 1.16 -41.55 -17.69
CA ARG A 238 0.75 -41.45 -19.10
C ARG A 238 0.47 -40.06 -19.71
N ARG A 239 1.43 -39.66 -20.56
CA ARG A 239 1.19 -38.97 -21.83
C ARG A 239 0.20 -39.76 -22.69
N CYS A 240 -0.75 -39.07 -23.29
CA CYS A 240 -1.31 -39.43 -24.60
C CYS A 240 -1.33 -38.17 -25.46
N ALA A 241 -0.60 -38.24 -26.57
CA ALA A 241 -0.66 -37.31 -27.70
C ALA A 241 -1.20 -38.07 -28.91
N SER A 242 -1.72 -37.31 -29.88
CA SER A 242 -2.25 -37.72 -31.21
C SER A 242 -3.57 -38.48 -31.17
N SER A 243 -4.55 -38.26 -32.04
CA SER A 243 -4.60 -37.83 -33.44
C SER A 243 -5.97 -37.14 -33.66
N GLY A 244 -6.16 -36.11 -34.50
CA GLY A 244 -5.84 -36.03 -35.92
C GLY A 244 -7.11 -36.25 -36.74
N CYS A 245 -7.71 -35.20 -37.30
CA CYS A 245 -8.50 -35.27 -38.54
C CYS A 245 -8.64 -33.87 -39.16
N TRP A 246 -8.03 -33.72 -40.34
CA TRP A 246 -8.13 -32.61 -41.29
C TRP A 246 -9.51 -32.64 -41.98
N GLY A 247 -10.24 -31.51 -42.05
CA GLY A 247 -10.38 -30.65 -43.25
C GLY A 247 -11.80 -30.76 -43.86
N PRO A 248 -12.21 -29.98 -44.89
CA PRO A 248 -11.84 -28.63 -45.29
C PRO A 248 -13.07 -27.66 -45.40
N ALA A 249 -12.78 -26.41 -45.77
CA ALA A 249 -13.73 -25.32 -45.99
C ALA A 249 -14.72 -25.54 -47.17
N SER A 250 -15.94 -25.02 -47.04
CA SER A 250 -16.66 -24.42 -48.17
C SER A 250 -17.77 -23.45 -47.72
N SER A 251 -18.00 -22.48 -48.58
CA SER A 251 -18.86 -21.31 -48.50
C SER A 251 -20.36 -21.62 -48.44
N ARG A 252 -21.14 -20.73 -47.80
CA ARG A 252 -22.35 -20.10 -48.38
C ARG A 252 -22.97 -19.08 -47.43
N SER A 253 -23.22 -17.91 -48.00
CA SER A 253 -24.14 -16.88 -47.54
C SER A 253 -25.57 -17.41 -47.37
N ALA A 254 -26.23 -17.07 -46.27
CA ALA A 254 -27.68 -16.92 -46.24
C ALA A 254 -28.09 -16.02 -45.08
N SER A 255 -28.56 -14.84 -45.45
CA SER A 255 -29.41 -13.94 -44.69
C SER A 255 -30.58 -14.66 -44.01
N ARG A 256 -30.90 -14.27 -42.78
CA ARG A 256 -32.29 -14.09 -42.31
C ARG A 256 -32.33 -13.30 -41.00
N SER A 257 -32.75 -12.05 -41.17
CA SER A 257 -33.67 -11.28 -40.33
C SER A 257 -34.18 -11.93 -39.04
N ILE A 258 -33.92 -11.25 -37.91
CA ILE A 258 -34.89 -11.12 -36.82
C ILE A 258 -35.02 -9.63 -36.51
N SER A 259 -36.21 -9.11 -36.81
CA SER A 259 -36.71 -7.80 -36.42
C SER A 259 -37.53 -7.93 -35.14
N TRP A 260 -37.67 -6.80 -34.42
CA TRP A 260 -38.80 -6.27 -33.62
C TRP A 260 -38.27 -5.41 -32.45
N PRO A 261 -39.01 -4.38 -31.99
CA PRO A 261 -38.62 -2.98 -32.20
C PRO A 261 -38.54 -2.16 -30.90
N CYS A 262 -37.99 -0.95 -30.98
CA CYS A 262 -38.29 0.08 -29.98
C CYS A 262 -38.54 1.43 -30.68
N SER A 263 -39.81 1.82 -30.72
CA SER A 263 -40.36 3.12 -31.11
C SER A 263 -39.77 4.25 -30.26
N LYS A 264 -39.22 5.33 -30.87
CA LYS A 264 -39.84 6.68 -31.02
C LYS A 264 -40.41 7.27 -29.70
N ARG A 265 -40.20 8.54 -29.29
CA ARG A 265 -39.63 9.75 -29.90
C ARG A 265 -39.52 10.86 -28.82
N PHE A 266 -38.46 11.67 -28.90
CA PHE A 266 -38.35 13.13 -28.74
C PHE A 266 -39.00 13.88 -27.54
N SER A 267 -38.17 14.65 -26.83
CA SER A 267 -38.25 16.12 -26.82
C SER A 267 -36.96 16.76 -26.24
N SER A 268 -36.51 17.87 -26.84
CA SER A 268 -35.43 18.77 -26.40
C SER A 268 -35.71 20.14 -27.06
N PRO A 269 -35.02 21.25 -26.72
CA PRO A 269 -34.65 21.86 -25.43
C PRO A 269 -35.10 23.36 -25.40
N PRO A 270 -34.61 24.25 -24.49
CA PRO A 270 -33.38 25.05 -24.77
C PRO A 270 -32.49 25.27 -23.51
N ALA A 271 -31.16 25.18 -23.55
CA ALA A 271 -30.10 26.11 -24.00
C ALA A 271 -29.58 27.13 -22.94
N SER A 272 -28.35 26.89 -22.44
CA SER A 272 -27.27 27.87 -22.17
C SER A 272 -26.05 27.11 -21.60
N ARG A 273 -25.14 26.59 -22.45
CA ARG A 273 -23.85 27.19 -22.87
C ARG A 273 -23.06 27.86 -21.73
N THR A 274 -22.08 27.15 -21.18
CA THR A 274 -20.64 27.34 -21.47
C THR A 274 -19.81 26.20 -20.86
N ALA A 275 -19.25 25.35 -21.74
CA ALA A 275 -17.97 24.66 -21.53
C ALA A 275 -17.00 25.27 -22.56
N PRO A 276 -15.71 25.40 -22.22
CA PRO A 276 -14.72 24.41 -22.68
C PRO A 276 -13.68 24.15 -21.55
N CYS A 277 -12.73 23.22 -21.56
CA CYS A 277 -12.11 22.43 -22.63
C CYS A 277 -11.39 21.26 -21.93
N CYS A 278 -11.51 20.06 -22.49
CA CYS A 278 -10.59 18.98 -22.22
C CYS A 278 -9.32 19.25 -23.04
N CYS A 279 -8.19 19.55 -22.39
CA CYS A 279 -6.87 19.33 -22.97
C CYS A 279 -5.82 19.10 -21.88
N SER A 280 -5.13 17.99 -22.10
CA SER A 280 -3.96 17.47 -21.43
C SER A 280 -2.80 18.45 -21.26
N ALA A 281 -2.02 18.24 -20.20
CA ALA A 281 -0.58 18.46 -20.14
C ALA A 281 -0.08 19.89 -20.39
N CYS A 282 -0.21 20.78 -19.40
CA CYS A 282 0.79 21.81 -19.06
C CYS A 282 0.34 22.60 -17.82
N CYS A 283 0.62 22.10 -16.62
CA CYS A 283 0.71 22.92 -15.40
C CYS A 283 1.63 22.23 -14.39
N SER A 284 2.76 21.75 -14.90
CA SER A 284 3.98 21.53 -14.15
C SER A 284 4.73 22.87 -14.10
N TRP A 285 5.11 23.30 -12.89
CA TRP A 285 6.01 24.43 -12.59
C TRP A 285 5.39 25.84 -12.61
N CYS A 286 4.71 26.17 -11.52
CA CYS A 286 4.66 27.56 -11.02
C CYS A 286 4.88 27.53 -9.51
N TRP A 287 6.09 27.14 -9.09
CA TRP A 287 6.52 26.98 -7.69
C TRP A 287 7.60 28.00 -7.27
N ALA A 288 7.79 29.06 -8.06
CA ALA A 288 8.82 30.07 -7.82
C ALA A 288 8.29 31.50 -8.03
N CYS A 289 7.32 31.94 -7.23
CA CYS A 289 7.08 33.39 -7.02
C CYS A 289 6.15 33.69 -5.83
N ARG A 290 6.54 33.28 -4.61
CA ARG A 290 5.92 33.82 -3.39
C ARG A 290 6.89 33.85 -2.21
N ARG A 291 8.05 34.50 -2.43
CA ARG A 291 8.95 35.00 -1.37
C ARG A 291 9.27 36.47 -1.68
N SER A 292 8.39 37.37 -1.25
CA SER A 292 8.66 38.81 -1.09
C SER A 292 7.42 39.49 -0.53
N ARG A 293 7.17 39.33 0.77
CA ARG A 293 6.34 40.21 1.63
C ARG A 293 6.25 39.59 3.03
N TRP A 294 7.38 39.59 3.74
CA TRP A 294 7.48 39.57 5.21
C TRP A 294 8.88 40.09 5.54
N ALA A 295 9.04 41.39 5.35
CA ALA A 295 9.96 42.32 6.01
C ALA A 295 9.19 43.64 6.07
#